data_AF-U3TSH1-F1
#
_entry.id   AF-U3TSH1-F1
#
_cell.length_a   1.000
_cell.length_b   1.000
_cell.length_c   1.000
_cell.angle_alpha   90.00
_cell.angle_beta   90.00
_cell.angle_gamma   90.00
#
_symmetry.space_group_name_H-M   'P 1'
#
loop_
_entity.id
_entity.type
_entity.pdbx_description
1 polymer ?
#
loop_
_entity_poly.entity_id
_entity_poly.type
_entity_poly.pdbx_seq_one_letter_code
_entity_poly.pdbx_strand_id
1 'polypeptide(L)' 'MQVEGALKNGRIWYPGLSVPGDQWRVRQTTEPSGEMNCVFVALRLLPEAALLWLQRWPALSDTLLLFLSGRRAEA' A
#
# COMPACT_ATOMS: atom_id res chain seq x y z
N MET A 1 7.36 -9.66 -1.78
CA MET A 1 6.90 -10.26 -0.51
C MET A 1 5.69 -9.48 -0.06
N GLN A 2 4.49 -10.04 -0.23
CA GLN A 2 3.24 -9.42 0.21
C GLN A 2 3.03 -9.72 1.71
N VAL A 3 2.48 -8.75 2.44
CA VAL A 3 2.37 -8.77 3.90
C VAL A 3 0.93 -8.47 4.29
N GLU A 4 0.26 -9.47 4.86
CA GLU A 4 -1.11 -9.35 5.36
C GLU A 4 -1.13 -9.28 6.89
N GLY A 5 -2.12 -8.59 7.44
CA GLY A 5 -2.47 -8.69 8.83
C GLY A 5 -3.61 -9.69 9.02
N ALA A 6 -3.48 -10.63 9.94
CA ALA A 6 -4.57 -11.48 10.37
C ALA A 6 -5.07 -11.04 11.75
N LEU A 7 -6.34 -10.64 11.84
CA LEU A 7 -7.01 -10.43 13.13
C LEU A 7 -7.25 -11.77 13.82
N LYS A 8 -7.37 -11.75 15.15
CA LYS A 8 -7.66 -12.93 15.98
C LYS A 8 -8.94 -13.68 15.58
N ASN A 9 -9.94 -12.96 15.06
CA ASN A 9 -11.19 -13.51 14.52
C ASN A 9 -11.06 -14.11 13.10
N GLY A 10 -9.85 -14.22 12.56
CA GLY A 10 -9.58 -14.79 11.24
C GLY A 10 -9.81 -13.85 10.05
N ARG A 11 -10.28 -12.61 10.27
CA ARG A 11 -10.42 -11.62 9.19
C ARG A 11 -9.06 -11.07 8.77
N ILE A 12 -8.92 -10.83 7.46
CA ILE A 12 -7.79 -10.11 6.88
C ILE A 12 -7.92 -8.62 7.24
N TRP A 13 -6.82 -8.04 7.65
CA TRP A 13 -6.61 -6.61 7.90
C TRP A 13 -5.38 -6.16 7.11
N TYR A 14 -5.45 -5.00 6.47
CA TYR A 14 -4.35 -4.46 5.68
C TYR A 14 -3.66 -3.33 6.46
N PRO A 15 -2.36 -3.47 6.82
CA PRO A 15 -1.61 -2.41 7.48
C PRO A 15 -1.68 -1.09 6.71
N GLY A 16 -1.89 0.02 7.41
CA GLY A 16 -1.99 1.37 6.82
C GLY A 16 -3.34 1.74 6.20
N LEU A 17 -4.26 0.78 6.00
CA LEU A 17 -5.61 1.03 5.49
C LEU A 17 -6.63 1.38 6.60
N SER A 18 -6.46 0.80 7.79
CA SER A 18 -7.28 1.09 8.98
C SER A 18 -6.55 0.71 10.27
N VAL A 19 -7.03 1.18 11.41
CA VAL A 19 -6.60 0.68 12.73
C VAL A 19 -7.19 -0.73 12.94
N PRO A 20 -6.41 -1.73 13.36
CA PRO A 20 -6.92 -3.08 13.61
C PRO A 20 -7.85 -3.08 14.83
N GLY A 21 -9.07 -3.61 14.67
CA GLY A 21 -10.11 -3.60 15.70
C GLY A 21 -10.00 -4.70 16.76
N ASP A 22 -8.97 -5.54 16.72
CA ASP A 22 -8.68 -6.61 17.68
C ASP A 22 -7.18 -6.95 17.62
N GLN A 23 -6.70 -7.82 18.50
CA GLN A 23 -5.36 -8.41 18.44
C GLN A 23 -5.09 -8.98 17.04
N TRP A 24 -3.91 -8.66 16.50
CA TRP A 24 -3.52 -8.96 15.13
C TRP A 24 -2.10 -9.51 15.07
N ARG A 25 -1.79 -10.23 13.98
CA ARG A 25 -0.43 -10.67 13.66
C ARG A 25 -0.11 -10.43 12.19
N VAL A 26 1.13 -10.07 11.91
CA VAL A 26 1.66 -10.05 10.54
C VAL A 26 1.81 -11.48 10.04
N ARG A 27 1.44 -11.74 8.79
CA ARG A 27 1.76 -12.97 8.07
C ARG A 27 2.33 -12.62 6.70
N GLN A 28 3.31 -13.39 6.25
CA GLN A 28 3.65 -13.45 4.83
C GLN A 28 2.53 -14.21 4.14
N THR A 29 1.93 -13.63 3.10
CA THR A 29 1.01 -14.37 2.23
C THR A 29 1.79 -14.97 1.05
N THR A 30 1.51 -16.23 0.77
CA THR A 30 2.06 -16.96 -0.38
C THR A 30 1.28 -16.65 -1.66
N GLU A 31 0.06 -16.13 -1.51
CA GLU A 31 -0.79 -15.77 -2.64
C GLU A 31 -0.47 -14.34 -3.11
N PRO A 32 -0.47 -14.06 -4.43
CA PRO A 32 -0.26 -12.71 -4.93
C PRO A 32 -1.51 -11.85 -4.69
N SER A 33 -1.69 -11.34 -3.48
CA SER A 33 -2.56 -10.18 -3.24
C SER A 33 -2.07 -9.05 -4.15
N GLY A 34 -2.90 -8.63 -5.11
CA GLY A 34 -2.47 -7.83 -6.26
C GLY A 34 -1.74 -6.54 -5.89
N GLU A 35 -0.78 -6.15 -6.75
CA GLU A 35 0.10 -4.98 -6.61
C GLU A 35 -0.64 -3.69 -6.22
N MET A 36 -1.90 -3.58 -6.69
CA MET A 36 -2.88 -2.54 -6.36
C MET A 36 -2.97 -2.20 -4.87
N ASN A 37 -2.82 -3.19 -3.97
CA ASN A 37 -2.97 -2.98 -2.53
C ASN A 37 -1.82 -2.13 -1.95
N CYS A 38 -0.58 -2.46 -2.30
CA CYS A 38 0.61 -1.73 -1.84
C CYS A 38 0.60 -0.27 -2.32
N VAL A 39 0.24 -0.06 -3.59
CA VAL A 39 0.14 1.29 -4.18
C VAL A 39 -0.95 2.11 -3.47
N PHE A 40 -2.12 1.52 -3.21
CA PHE A 40 -3.22 2.22 -2.53
C PHE A 40 -2.89 2.57 -1.08
N VAL A 41 -2.24 1.66 -0.33
CA VAL A 41 -1.76 1.93 1.03
C VAL A 41 -0.71 3.04 1.03
N ALA A 42 0.23 3.02 0.09
CA ALA A 42 1.26 4.05 0.02
C ALA A 42 0.69 5.43 -0.35
N LEU A 43 -0.26 5.51 -1.29
CA LEU A 43 -0.98 6.76 -1.61
C LEU A 43 -1.74 7.31 -0.39
N ARG A 44 -2.34 6.44 0.44
CA ARG A 44 -3.03 6.84 1.68
C ARG A 44 -2.13 7.44 2.75
N LEU A 45 -0.81 7.23 2.67
CA LEU A 45 0.19 7.81 3.58
C LEU A 45 0.74 9.16 3.10
N LEU A 46 0.43 9.59 1.88
CA LEU A 46 0.88 10.87 1.35
C LEU A 46 0.08 12.04 1.96
N PRO A 47 0.74 13.13 2.41
CA PRO A 47 0.05 14.34 2.81
C PRO A 47 -0.78 14.93 1.66
N GLU A 48 -1.93 15.54 1.98
CA GLU A 48 -2.80 16.20 0.99
C GLU A 48 -2.05 17.21 0.11
N ALA A 49 -1.17 18.02 0.70
CA ALA A 49 -0.31 18.95 -0.03
C ALA A 49 0.63 18.27 -1.05
N ALA A 50 1.07 17.04 -0.77
CA ALA A 50 1.89 16.28 -1.71
C ALA A 50 1.05 15.72 -2.87
N LEU A 51 -0.19 15.28 -2.61
CA LEU A 51 -1.13 14.86 -3.65
C LEU A 51 -1.50 16.01 -4.60
N LEU A 52 -1.79 17.19 -4.05
CA LEU A 52 -2.06 18.41 -4.83
C LEU A 52 -0.84 18.86 -5.66
N TRP A 53 0.37 18.64 -5.15
CA TRP A 53 1.61 18.91 -5.89
C TRP A 53 1.83 17.89 -7.02
N LEU A 54 1.65 16.59 -6.75
CA LEU A 54 1.79 15.50 -7.72
C LEU A 54 0.81 15.63 -8.90
N GLN A 55 -0.43 16.08 -8.64
CA GLN A 55 -1.44 16.32 -9.68
C GLN A 55 -0.95 17.29 -10.78
N ARG A 56 -0.02 18.20 -10.45
CA ARG A 56 0.56 19.16 -11.41
C ARG A 56 1.64 18.54 -12.31
N TRP A 57 2.10 17.33 -12.01
CA TRP A 57 3.21 16.66 -12.68
C TRP A 57 2.89 15.18 -12.93
N PRO A 58 2.12 14.85 -13.99
CA PRO A 58 1.69 13.48 -14.27
C PRO A 58 2.84 12.47 -14.33
N ALA A 59 3.93 12.79 -15.02
CA ALA A 59 5.10 11.92 -15.12
C ALA A 59 5.75 11.58 -13.76
N LEU A 60 5.75 12.51 -12.80
CA LEU A 60 6.24 12.24 -11.44
C LEU A 60 5.26 11.37 -10.65
N SER A 61 3.96 11.49 -10.92
CA SER A 61 2.95 10.58 -10.37
C SER A 61 3.15 9.16 -10.91
N ASP A 62 3.38 9.00 -12.21
CA ASP A 62 3.60 7.70 -12.84
C ASP A 62 4.86 7.00 -12.29
N THR A 63 6.00 7.68 -12.26
CA THR A 63 7.24 7.20 -11.61
C THR A 63 7.01 6.81 -10.14
N LEU A 64 6.26 7.62 -9.38
CA LEU A 64 5.97 7.32 -7.98
C LEU A 64 5.10 6.06 -7.84
N LEU A 65 4.03 5.92 -8.62
CA LEU A 65 3.16 4.73 -8.61
C LEU A 65 3.95 3.47 -8.99
N LEU A 66 4.83 3.56 -9.99
CA LEU A 66 5.68 2.45 -10.41
C LEU A 66 6.69 2.06 -9.32
N PHE A 67 7.34 3.02 -8.68
CA PHE A 67 8.23 2.78 -7.54
C PHE A 67 7.50 2.11 -6.36
N LEU A 68 6.29 2.59 -6.04
CA LEU A 68 5.45 2.08 -4.95
C LEU A 68 4.86 0.69 -5.24
N SER A 69 4.68 0.32 -6.51
CA SER A 69 4.31 -1.06 -6.91
C SER A 69 5.42 -2.09 -6.61
N GLY A 70 6.64 -1.62 -6.35
CA GLY A 70 7.83 -2.45 -6.16
C GLY A 70 8.72 -2.55 -7.39
N ARG A 71 8.25 -2.09 -8.56
CA ARG A 71 8.96 -2.04 -9.86
C ARG A 71 9.99 -0.92 -9.94
N ARG A 72 10.81 -0.77 -8.90
CA ARG A 72 11.75 0.36 -8.72
C ARG A 72 12.85 0.45 -9.78
N ALA A 73 13.15 -0.65 -10.47
CA ALA A 73 14.15 -0.67 -11.55
C ALA A 73 13.61 -0.10 -12.88
N GLU A 74 12.31 0.17 -12.95
CA GLU A 74 11.61 0.66 -14.15
C GLU A 74 11.09 2.10 -13.97
N ALA A 75 11.31 2.71 -12.79
CA ALA A 75 10.65 3.93 -12.30
C ALA A 75 11.45 5.22 -12.54
#